data_AF-A0A1G9QNR0-F1
#
_entry.id   AF-A0A1G9QNR0-F1
#
_cell.length_a   1.000
_cell.length_b   1.000
_cell.length_c   1.000
_cell.angle_alpha   90.00
_cell.angle_beta   90.00
_cell.angle_gamma   90.00
#
_symmetry.space_group_name_H-M   'P 1'
#
loop_
_entity.id
_entity.type
_entity.pdbx_description
1 polymer ?
#
loop_
_entity_poly.entity_id
_entity_poly.type
_entity_poly.pdbx_seq_one_letter_code
_entity_poly.pdbx_strand_id
1 'polypeptide(L)'
;MNAFLQIERQTAGFIPAGNNVIFDSSLYSEGDILYTAATGEIALSQVGTFIVQWFVAVQSSIEAASSVFAVSVAGEGRAIIGNSPLKTGATAGYAIVRVDAAPVTIALVNQSGKDVWYSTVTPVKSSLIVFRGTGLEHLVDGSTAGSLAGIGTYFDYVMGEYAVALGYLSRASGLASHAEGYNTAAAGIGAHAEGANTSAPTDGAHAEGIGGVASGQSSHAEGDNTTATDLGSHSEGRYTTAAGLASHAQNGYTQSSSQYSHAEGISTTSSGPASHAEGVQTTTAGFQGAHIMGTYGDAEMNFSWFLANGSGSARGLAAKILTTGEAYIDQNWNGGGADYAEMFESADGAEIEPGYFVALDDGEHEKIKVFNASVDDYVLGVTSAAPGFLGNAGELRWEGKYLTDQWGRIQYQETEIPDLIHESTGTVILPAHTQTRPVLNPEFDPETPYLPRSRRPEWVPVGLLGKLRVRDDGTCAPGGYCRPNETGVATSSADGYRVLKRTGTGQVMILFR
;
A
#
# COMPACT_ATOMS: atom_id res chain seq x y z
N MET A 1 4.81 -8.74 56.86
CA MET A 1 6.23 -8.50 57.19
C MET A 1 7.04 -8.73 55.94
N ASN A 2 7.92 -7.80 55.60
CA ASN A 2 8.86 -8.01 54.50
C ASN A 2 9.81 -9.13 54.92
N ALA A 3 10.07 -10.06 54.02
CA ALA A 3 11.10 -11.08 54.21
C ALA A 3 12.24 -10.73 53.25
N PHE A 4 13.49 -10.86 53.70
CA PHE A 4 14.65 -10.48 52.90
C PHE A 4 15.83 -11.41 53.22
N LEU A 5 16.49 -11.88 52.18
CA LEU A 5 17.69 -12.70 52.25
C LEU A 5 18.72 -12.11 51.28
N GLN A 6 19.97 -11.96 51.71
CA GLN A 6 21.11 -11.66 50.86
C GLN A 6 22.27 -12.56 51.23
N ILE A 7 22.71 -13.37 50.26
CA ILE A 7 23.76 -14.38 50.41
C ILE A 7 24.81 -14.20 49.31
N GLU A 8 26.07 -14.48 49.65
CA GLU A 8 27.19 -14.33 48.74
C GLU A 8 28.12 -15.55 48.77
N ARG A 9 28.81 -15.75 47.65
CA ARG A 9 29.94 -16.66 47.55
C ARG A 9 31.22 -15.86 47.34
N GLN A 10 32.23 -16.10 48.15
CA GLN A 10 33.57 -15.53 47.98
C GLN A 10 34.61 -16.60 47.59
N THR A 11 34.36 -17.87 47.93
CA THR A 11 35.25 -18.99 47.64
C THR A 11 35.35 -19.26 46.13
N ALA A 12 36.57 -19.40 45.63
CA ALA A 12 36.83 -19.78 44.23
C ALA A 12 36.33 -21.21 43.91
N GLY A 13 36.51 -21.63 42.64
CA GLY A 13 36.20 -22.98 42.17
C GLY A 13 35.28 -22.96 40.96
N PHE A 14 34.47 -24.02 40.83
CA PHE A 14 33.51 -24.19 39.75
C PHE A 14 32.18 -24.72 40.27
N ILE A 15 31.16 -24.65 39.44
CA ILE A 15 29.82 -25.16 39.69
C ILE A 15 29.59 -26.29 38.68
N PRO A 16 29.45 -27.55 39.10
CA PRO A 16 29.20 -28.63 38.17
C PRO A 16 27.89 -28.45 37.40
N ALA A 17 27.79 -29.04 36.22
CA ALA A 17 26.53 -29.04 35.45
C ALA A 17 25.37 -29.63 36.27
N GLY A 18 24.23 -28.95 36.32
CA GLY A 18 23.03 -29.39 37.03
C GLY A 18 23.06 -29.19 38.55
N ASN A 19 24.17 -28.70 39.12
CA ASN A 19 24.29 -28.48 40.56
C ASN A 19 23.90 -27.06 40.98
N ASN A 20 23.49 -26.93 42.25
CA ASN A 20 23.16 -25.66 42.88
C ASN A 20 24.40 -24.79 43.08
N VAL A 21 24.21 -23.47 42.96
CA VAL A 21 25.19 -22.47 43.36
C VAL A 21 25.23 -22.40 44.88
N ILE A 22 26.40 -22.64 45.46
CA ILE A 22 26.62 -22.62 46.91
C ILE A 22 27.19 -21.27 47.33
N PHE A 23 26.48 -20.59 48.23
CA PHE A 23 26.84 -19.34 48.89
C PHE A 23 27.45 -19.66 50.25
N ASP A 24 28.62 -19.09 50.54
CA ASP A 24 29.41 -19.38 51.75
C ASP A 24 29.27 -18.30 52.82
N SER A 25 28.53 -17.23 52.53
CA SER A 25 28.26 -16.13 53.45
C SER A 25 26.81 -15.67 53.36
N SER A 26 26.23 -15.36 54.52
CA SER A 26 24.91 -14.72 54.63
C SER A 26 25.12 -13.31 55.17
N LEU A 27 24.82 -12.31 54.34
CA LEU A 27 24.98 -10.90 54.69
C LEU A 27 23.75 -10.36 55.41
N TYR A 28 22.58 -10.85 55.02
CA TYR A 28 21.31 -10.45 55.62
C TYR A 28 20.30 -11.60 55.52
N SER A 29 19.54 -11.83 56.60
CA SER A 29 18.48 -12.83 56.62
C SER A 29 17.42 -12.39 57.64
N GLU A 30 16.24 -12.05 57.17
CA GLU A 30 15.10 -11.63 58.00
C GLU A 30 13.79 -12.22 57.48
N GLY A 31 12.93 -12.61 58.42
CA GLY A 31 11.60 -13.13 58.12
C GLY A 31 11.62 -14.61 57.72
N ASP A 32 10.65 -15.00 56.88
CA ASP A 32 10.30 -16.41 56.60
C ASP A 32 11.07 -17.02 55.41
N ILE A 33 12.29 -16.54 55.13
CA ILE A 33 13.18 -17.04 54.08
C ILE A 33 14.40 -17.68 54.76
N LEU A 34 14.68 -18.95 54.46
CA LEU A 34 15.80 -19.69 55.07
C LEU A 34 16.73 -20.28 54.01
N TYR A 35 18.03 -19.99 54.08
CA TYR A 35 19.05 -20.57 53.21
C TYR A 35 19.79 -21.74 53.87
N THR A 36 19.99 -22.84 53.14
CA THR A 36 20.75 -24.03 53.56
C THR A 36 22.06 -24.14 52.77
N ALA A 37 23.18 -23.77 53.40
CA ALA A 37 24.49 -23.74 52.74
C ALA A 37 25.00 -25.11 52.24
N ALA A 38 24.59 -26.21 52.87
CA ALA A 38 25.00 -27.55 52.46
C ALA A 38 24.42 -27.98 51.10
N THR A 39 23.22 -27.49 50.76
CA THR A 39 22.48 -27.90 49.56
C THR A 39 22.32 -26.77 48.55
N GLY A 40 22.48 -25.51 48.96
CA GLY A 40 22.22 -24.35 48.10
C GLY A 40 20.73 -23.98 47.98
N GLU A 41 19.89 -24.57 48.82
CA GLU A 41 18.44 -24.40 48.78
C GLU A 41 17.96 -23.25 49.67
N ILE A 42 16.92 -22.56 49.22
CA ILE A 42 16.25 -21.47 49.91
C ILE A 42 14.79 -21.88 50.13
N ALA A 43 14.38 -22.02 51.38
CA ALA A 43 13.00 -22.33 51.76
C ALA A 43 12.19 -21.03 51.93
N LEU A 44 11.14 -20.88 51.14
CA LEU A 44 10.14 -19.82 51.21
C LEU A 44 8.97 -20.33 52.05
N SER A 45 8.90 -19.90 53.31
CA SER A 45 8.00 -20.50 54.31
C SER A 45 6.62 -19.86 54.42
N GLN A 46 6.29 -18.91 53.54
CA GLN A 46 4.99 -18.25 53.51
C GLN A 46 4.50 -18.02 52.08
N VAL A 47 3.17 -17.96 51.94
CA VAL A 47 2.48 -17.58 50.70
C VAL A 47 2.82 -16.14 50.32
N GLY A 48 2.96 -15.88 49.03
CA GLY A 48 3.21 -14.55 48.46
C GLY A 48 4.14 -14.55 47.25
N THR A 49 4.39 -13.36 46.70
CA THR A 49 5.33 -13.14 45.59
C THR A 49 6.71 -12.76 46.11
N PHE A 50 7.72 -13.51 45.69
CA PHE A 50 9.12 -13.28 46.02
C PHE A 50 9.88 -12.86 44.77
N ILE A 51 10.70 -11.83 44.88
CA ILE A 51 11.65 -11.45 43.83
C ILE A 51 13.01 -11.99 44.20
N VAL A 52 13.60 -12.72 43.27
CA VAL A 52 14.95 -13.25 43.36
C VAL A 52 15.81 -12.48 42.37
N GLN A 53 16.91 -11.90 42.83
CA GLN A 53 17.92 -11.26 41.99
C GLN A 53 19.26 -11.92 42.25
N TRP A 54 20.03 -12.19 41.21
CA TRP A 54 21.31 -12.85 41.37
C TRP A 54 22.31 -12.45 40.30
N PHE A 55 23.58 -12.62 40.63
CA PHE A 55 24.65 -12.68 39.63
C PHE A 55 25.66 -13.76 39.98
N VAL A 56 26.29 -14.33 38.96
CA VAL A 56 27.44 -15.23 39.03
C VAL A 56 28.55 -14.65 38.16
N ALA A 57 29.68 -14.30 38.76
CA ALA A 57 30.85 -13.83 38.03
C ALA A 57 31.61 -15.02 37.45
N VAL A 58 31.62 -15.16 36.14
CA VAL A 58 32.20 -16.30 35.41
C VAL A 58 33.50 -15.92 34.69
N GLN A 59 34.50 -16.80 34.78
CA GLN A 59 35.77 -16.65 34.04
C GLN A 59 35.78 -17.40 32.72
N SER A 60 35.28 -18.65 32.74
CA SER A 60 35.30 -19.55 31.61
C SER A 60 34.38 -20.74 31.85
N SER A 61 33.83 -21.27 30.76
CA SER A 61 33.35 -22.65 30.65
C SER A 61 34.17 -23.28 29.53
N ILE A 62 35.09 -24.18 29.86
CA ILE A 62 36.08 -24.70 28.91
C ILE A 62 35.40 -25.40 27.70
N GLU A 63 34.14 -25.81 27.84
CA GLU A 63 33.36 -26.50 26.79
C GLU A 63 31.92 -25.99 26.55
N ALA A 64 31.41 -25.03 27.32
CA ALA A 64 30.04 -24.52 27.10
C ALA A 64 30.01 -23.35 26.10
N ALA A 65 28.94 -23.28 25.29
CA ALA A 65 28.73 -22.18 24.34
C ALA A 65 28.36 -20.85 25.05
N SER A 66 27.76 -20.94 26.24
CA SER A 66 27.26 -19.84 27.07
C SER A 66 27.27 -20.25 28.54
N SER A 67 27.12 -19.29 29.45
CA SER A 67 26.85 -19.57 30.87
C SER A 67 25.37 -19.32 31.17
N VAL A 68 24.70 -20.35 31.65
CA VAL A 68 23.24 -20.38 31.87
C VAL A 68 22.99 -20.81 33.31
N PHE A 69 22.29 -19.96 34.05
CA PHE A 69 21.81 -20.29 35.38
C PHE A 69 20.31 -20.08 35.45
N ALA A 70 19.63 -20.84 36.30
CA ALA A 70 18.20 -20.69 36.47
C ALA A 70 17.82 -20.81 37.94
N VAL A 71 16.80 -20.08 38.35
CA VAL A 71 16.14 -20.31 39.64
C VAL A 71 15.21 -21.50 39.44
N SER A 72 15.56 -22.65 40.03
CA SER A 72 14.69 -23.82 40.07
C SER A 72 13.71 -23.68 41.24
N VAL A 73 12.49 -24.18 41.04
CA VAL A 73 11.45 -24.27 42.06
C VAL A 73 11.11 -25.75 42.25
N ALA A 74 11.25 -26.26 43.46
CA ALA A 74 11.06 -27.68 43.75
C ALA A 74 9.61 -28.11 43.48
N GLY A 75 9.44 -29.18 42.71
CA GLY A 75 8.10 -29.69 42.32
C GLY A 75 7.54 -29.07 41.05
N GLU A 76 8.14 -28.00 40.53
CA GLU A 76 7.80 -27.42 39.24
C GLU A 76 8.79 -27.92 38.17
N GLY A 77 8.27 -28.47 37.07
CA GLY A 77 9.12 -29.03 36.00
C GLY A 77 9.87 -27.98 35.15
N ARG A 78 9.80 -26.69 35.51
CA ARG A 78 10.37 -25.57 34.77
C ARG A 78 11.14 -24.63 35.71
N ALA A 79 12.33 -24.20 35.29
CA ALA A 79 13.16 -23.25 36.01
C ALA A 79 13.13 -21.88 35.32
N ILE A 80 13.24 -20.78 36.08
CA ILE A 80 13.26 -19.41 35.55
C ILE A 80 14.71 -19.08 35.16
N ILE A 81 14.96 -18.99 33.85
CA ILE A 81 16.31 -18.95 33.29
C ILE A 81 16.84 -17.51 33.21
N GLY A 82 18.05 -17.27 33.72
CA GLY A 82 18.87 -16.13 33.37
C GLY A 82 20.06 -16.55 32.49
N ASN A 83 20.22 -15.91 31.34
CA ASN A 83 21.21 -16.27 30.33
C ASN A 83 22.22 -15.14 30.09
N SER A 84 23.49 -15.52 29.88
CA SER A 84 24.50 -14.64 29.28
C SER A 84 25.12 -15.32 28.06
N PRO A 85 25.10 -14.69 26.87
CA PRO A 85 25.77 -15.21 25.68
C PRO A 85 27.30 -15.06 25.75
N LEU A 86 27.85 -14.40 26.78
CA LEU A 86 29.29 -14.20 26.94
C LEU A 86 29.89 -15.28 27.85
N LYS A 87 31.03 -15.84 27.43
CA LYS A 87 31.80 -16.87 28.18
C LYS A 87 32.56 -16.30 29.38
N THR A 88 32.65 -14.97 29.46
CA THR A 88 33.36 -14.21 30.49
C THR A 88 32.49 -13.03 30.92
N GLY A 89 32.50 -12.67 32.20
CA GLY A 89 31.71 -11.55 32.74
C GLY A 89 30.75 -11.97 33.86
N ALA A 90 29.85 -11.08 34.27
CA ALA A 90 28.80 -11.42 35.22
C ALA A 90 27.56 -11.93 34.47
N THR A 91 27.12 -13.14 34.79
CA THR A 91 25.80 -13.65 34.39
C THR A 91 24.84 -13.26 35.48
N ALA A 92 23.84 -12.45 35.17
CA ALA A 92 22.87 -11.98 36.12
C ALA A 92 21.46 -12.38 35.67
N GLY A 93 20.55 -12.45 36.63
CA GLY A 93 19.15 -12.73 36.35
C GLY A 93 18.26 -12.23 37.45
N TYR A 94 16.98 -12.12 37.11
CA TYR A 94 15.91 -11.94 38.07
C TYR A 94 14.90 -13.05 37.86
N ALA A 95 14.22 -13.44 38.93
CA ALA A 95 13.11 -14.38 38.89
C ALA A 95 12.02 -13.90 39.83
N ILE A 96 10.78 -14.16 39.45
CA ILE A 96 9.62 -13.90 40.28
C ILE A 96 9.03 -15.24 40.65
N VAL A 97 9.01 -15.57 41.93
CA VAL A 97 8.51 -16.83 42.45
C VAL A 97 7.22 -16.58 43.20
N ARG A 98 6.12 -17.15 42.71
CA ARG A 98 4.83 -17.10 43.39
C ARG A 98 4.64 -18.36 44.21
N VAL A 99 4.43 -18.19 45.51
CA VAL A 99 4.18 -19.29 46.45
C VAL A 99 2.70 -19.32 46.78
N ASP A 100 1.94 -20.24 46.19
CA ASP A 100 0.50 -20.41 46.46
C ASP A 100 0.25 -21.37 47.65
N ALA A 101 1.19 -22.28 47.93
CA ALA A 101 1.19 -23.14 49.10
C ALA A 101 2.62 -23.27 49.65
N ALA A 102 2.83 -22.82 50.89
CA ALA A 102 4.14 -22.89 51.54
C ALA A 102 4.31 -24.19 52.36
N PRO A 103 5.54 -24.71 52.53
CA PRO A 103 6.80 -24.15 52.03
C PRO A 103 7.12 -24.53 50.58
N VAL A 104 7.76 -23.62 49.85
CA VAL A 104 8.36 -23.87 48.53
C VAL A 104 9.86 -23.72 48.63
N THR A 105 10.61 -24.64 48.03
CA THR A 105 12.08 -24.58 47.98
C THR A 105 12.54 -24.09 46.62
N ILE A 106 13.45 -23.12 46.60
CA ILE A 106 14.11 -22.64 45.37
C ILE A 106 15.62 -22.80 45.47
N ALA A 107 16.31 -22.88 44.33
CA ALA A 107 17.76 -22.84 44.26
C ALA A 107 18.23 -22.18 42.96
N LEU A 108 19.41 -21.54 42.98
CA LEU A 108 20.07 -21.13 41.74
C LEU A 108 20.89 -22.30 41.21
N VAL A 109 20.67 -22.73 39.97
CA VAL A 109 21.25 -23.95 39.39
C VAL A 109 22.05 -23.64 38.15
N ASN A 110 23.20 -24.30 37.98
CA ASN A 110 23.94 -24.28 36.72
C ASN A 110 23.23 -25.13 35.66
N GLN A 111 22.63 -24.47 34.66
CA GLN A 111 21.92 -25.08 33.55
C GLN A 111 22.70 -25.01 32.23
N SER A 112 24.00 -24.72 32.28
CA SER A 112 24.86 -24.61 31.10
C SER A 112 25.15 -25.95 30.40
N GLY A 113 24.66 -27.07 30.96
CA GLY A 113 24.96 -28.44 30.51
C GLY A 113 26.41 -28.89 30.75
N LYS A 114 27.26 -28.01 31.29
CA LYS A 114 28.69 -28.19 31.56
C LYS A 114 29.10 -27.41 32.80
N ASP A 115 30.28 -27.71 33.34
CA ASP A 115 30.85 -27.04 34.50
C ASP A 115 31.21 -25.58 34.20
N VAL A 116 30.90 -24.69 35.14
CA VAL A 116 31.14 -23.24 35.01
C VAL A 116 32.11 -22.77 36.10
N TRP A 117 33.20 -22.11 35.72
CA TRP A 117 34.22 -21.61 36.64
C TRP A 117 33.95 -20.17 37.08
N TYR A 118 34.06 -19.93 38.39
CA TYR A 118 33.98 -18.58 38.94
C TYR A 118 35.17 -17.72 38.49
N SER A 119 34.94 -16.41 38.37
CA SER A 119 35.97 -15.41 38.11
C SER A 119 37.06 -15.42 39.18
N THR A 120 38.34 -15.52 38.77
CA THR A 120 39.48 -15.35 39.70
C THR A 120 39.74 -13.89 40.04
N VAL A 121 39.21 -12.93 39.26
CA VAL A 121 39.52 -11.50 39.40
C VAL A 121 38.54 -10.72 40.27
N THR A 122 37.33 -11.23 40.53
CA THR A 122 36.36 -10.54 41.41
C THR A 122 36.39 -11.13 42.82
N PRO A 123 36.33 -10.32 43.89
CA PRO A 123 36.32 -10.83 45.26
C PRO A 123 35.02 -11.58 45.59
N VAL A 124 33.88 -11.08 45.11
CA VAL A 124 32.57 -11.76 45.19
C VAL A 124 32.35 -12.55 43.90
N LYS A 125 32.10 -13.85 44.06
CA LYS A 125 31.94 -14.82 42.96
C LYS A 125 30.48 -14.96 42.55
N SER A 126 29.57 -14.84 43.51
CA SER A 126 28.13 -14.91 43.30
C SER A 126 27.41 -14.13 44.39
N SER A 127 26.28 -13.51 44.07
CA SER A 127 25.37 -12.91 45.05
C SER A 127 23.95 -13.26 44.68
N LEU A 128 23.11 -13.48 45.68
CA LEU A 128 21.69 -13.71 45.50
C LEU A 128 20.90 -13.00 46.59
N ILE A 129 19.90 -12.25 46.15
CA ILE A 129 18.96 -11.52 46.98
C ILE A 129 17.57 -12.12 46.76
N VAL A 130 16.86 -12.44 47.84
CA VAL A 130 15.44 -12.78 47.79
C VAL A 130 14.69 -11.80 48.67
N PHE A 131 13.62 -11.19 48.17
CA PHE A 131 12.76 -10.38 49.01
C PHE A 131 11.28 -10.55 48.68
N ARG A 132 10.45 -10.35 49.71
CA ARG A 132 8.99 -10.32 49.62
C ARG A 132 8.48 -8.92 49.99
N GLY A 133 7.68 -8.32 49.11
CA GLY A 133 7.06 -7.01 49.31
C GLY A 133 5.56 -7.01 49.01
N THR A 134 4.87 -5.95 49.41
CA THR A 134 3.43 -5.71 49.12
C THR A 134 3.24 -5.00 47.78
N GLY A 135 2.18 -5.30 47.02
CA GLY A 135 1.94 -4.70 45.69
C GLY A 135 2.66 -5.43 44.54
N LEU A 136 3.32 -6.56 44.84
CA LEU A 136 3.95 -7.46 43.87
C LEU A 136 2.99 -8.55 43.39
N GLU A 137 1.76 -8.60 43.90
CA GLU A 137 0.72 -9.57 43.51
C GLU A 137 0.36 -9.55 42.00
N HIS A 138 0.73 -8.48 41.29
CA HIS A 138 0.43 -8.30 39.86
C HIS A 138 1.65 -8.35 38.94
N LEU A 139 2.85 -8.58 39.48
CA LEU A 139 4.05 -8.82 38.68
C LEU A 139 4.23 -10.34 38.59
N VAL A 140 3.87 -10.94 37.46
CA VAL A 140 3.78 -12.40 37.31
C VAL A 140 4.53 -12.80 36.04
N ASP A 141 5.45 -13.77 36.16
CA ASP A 141 5.86 -14.61 35.02
C ASP A 141 4.55 -15.21 34.49
N GLY A 142 4.14 -14.85 33.27
CA GLY A 142 2.75 -14.97 32.84
C GLY A 142 2.24 -16.41 32.94
N SER A 143 0.93 -16.63 32.74
CA SER A 143 0.31 -17.94 33.00
C SER A 143 0.84 -19.10 32.14
N THR A 144 1.71 -18.82 31.16
CA THR A 144 2.31 -19.78 30.23
C THR A 144 3.80 -19.50 30.01
N ALA A 145 4.48 -20.44 29.34
CA ALA A 145 5.93 -20.42 29.19
C ALA A 145 6.46 -19.16 28.51
N GLY A 146 7.41 -18.47 29.15
CA GLY A 146 8.09 -17.31 28.58
C GLY A 146 7.21 -16.07 28.41
N SER A 147 6.00 -16.07 28.98
CA SER A 147 5.08 -14.94 28.90
C SER A 147 5.34 -13.92 30.01
N LEU A 148 5.00 -12.65 29.77
CA LEU A 148 5.16 -11.56 30.73
C LEU A 148 3.84 -10.82 30.94
N ALA A 149 3.37 -10.77 32.19
CA ALA A 149 2.22 -9.99 32.61
C ALA A 149 2.66 -8.76 33.40
N GLY A 150 2.39 -7.57 32.87
CA GLY A 150 2.61 -6.29 33.53
C GLY A 150 1.56 -5.95 34.58
N ILE A 151 1.83 -4.91 35.36
CA ILE A 151 0.89 -4.43 36.38
C ILE A 151 -0.37 -3.88 35.72
N GLY A 152 -1.54 -4.36 36.15
CA GLY A 152 -2.85 -3.87 35.71
C GLY A 152 -3.47 -4.62 34.54
N THR A 153 -2.76 -5.61 33.97
CA THR A 153 -3.29 -6.43 32.87
C THR A 153 -4.57 -7.17 33.27
N TYR A 154 -5.35 -7.62 32.29
CA TYR A 154 -6.55 -8.40 32.60
C TYR A 154 -6.19 -9.71 33.32
N PHE A 155 -6.91 -10.06 34.39
CA PHE A 155 -6.53 -11.18 35.27
C PHE A 155 -7.29 -12.49 35.02
N ASP A 156 -8.29 -12.48 34.12
CA ASP A 156 -9.16 -13.64 33.85
C ASP A 156 -9.05 -14.10 32.39
N TYR A 157 -7.83 -14.43 31.98
CA TYR A 157 -7.58 -15.05 30.68
C TYR A 157 -6.28 -15.86 30.68
N VAL A 158 -6.12 -16.75 29.70
CA VAL A 158 -4.90 -17.54 29.50
C VAL A 158 -3.97 -16.78 28.56
N MET A 159 -2.77 -16.42 29.04
CA MET A 159 -1.73 -15.81 28.20
C MET A 159 -1.18 -16.81 27.19
N GLY A 160 -0.83 -16.35 25.98
CA GLY A 160 -0.13 -17.19 25.01
C GLY A 160 1.33 -17.43 25.41
N GLU A 161 1.92 -18.55 24.99
CA GLU A 161 3.36 -18.77 25.21
C GLU A 161 4.17 -17.63 24.58
N TYR A 162 5.23 -17.16 25.25
CA TYR A 162 6.05 -16.01 24.83
C TYR A 162 5.28 -14.69 24.65
N ALA A 163 4.04 -14.59 25.14
CA ALA A 163 3.23 -13.38 24.98
C ALA A 163 3.62 -12.28 26.00
N VAL A 164 3.40 -11.02 25.64
CA VAL A 164 3.65 -9.87 26.51
C VAL A 164 2.37 -9.04 26.62
N ALA A 165 1.87 -8.85 27.85
CA ALA A 165 0.78 -7.93 28.13
C ALA A 165 1.26 -6.84 29.10
N LEU A 166 1.09 -5.56 28.76
CA LEU A 166 1.50 -4.41 29.57
C LEU A 166 0.35 -3.39 29.63
N GLY A 167 0.20 -2.71 30.77
CA GLY A 167 -0.83 -1.69 30.95
C GLY A 167 -2.16 -2.22 31.51
N TYR A 168 -3.18 -1.38 31.54
CA TYR A 168 -4.43 -1.64 32.26
C TYR A 168 -5.46 -2.36 31.38
N LEU A 169 -5.98 -3.49 31.83
CA LEU A 169 -6.94 -4.35 31.11
C LEU A 169 -6.42 -4.92 29.76
N SER A 170 -5.11 -4.90 29.52
CA SER A 170 -4.52 -5.49 28.32
C SER A 170 -4.50 -7.03 28.35
N ARG A 171 -4.65 -7.67 27.18
CA ARG A 171 -4.72 -9.12 26.98
C ARG A 171 -3.87 -9.56 25.79
N ALA A 172 -2.84 -10.36 26.02
CA ALA A 172 -2.05 -11.05 25.01
C ALA A 172 -2.24 -12.57 25.11
N SER A 173 -3.22 -13.14 24.39
CA SER A 173 -3.61 -14.56 24.48
C SER A 173 -3.07 -15.44 23.35
N GLY A 174 -2.55 -14.84 22.28
CA GLY A 174 -1.94 -15.57 21.17
C GLY A 174 -0.48 -15.94 21.43
N LEU A 175 0.01 -17.01 20.80
CA LEU A 175 1.44 -17.38 20.82
C LEU A 175 2.29 -16.20 20.34
N ALA A 176 3.31 -15.81 21.10
CA ALA A 176 4.19 -14.67 20.81
C ALA A 176 3.45 -13.33 20.55
N SER A 177 2.24 -13.16 21.08
CA SER A 177 1.45 -11.93 20.92
C SER A 177 1.92 -10.82 21.86
N HIS A 178 1.64 -9.57 21.49
CA HIS A 178 1.98 -8.39 22.29
C HIS A 178 0.75 -7.49 22.46
N ALA A 179 0.42 -7.09 23.69
CA ALA A 179 -0.63 -6.13 23.98
C ALA A 179 -0.15 -5.07 24.98
N GLU A 180 -0.21 -3.79 24.61
CA GLU A 180 0.22 -2.67 25.47
C GLU A 180 -0.86 -1.57 25.59
N GLY A 181 -1.01 -0.94 26.76
CA GLY A 181 -1.79 0.29 26.91
C GLY A 181 -3.05 0.15 27.77
N TYR A 182 -4.20 0.63 27.27
CA TYR A 182 -5.48 0.62 27.98
C TYR A 182 -6.51 -0.22 27.22
N ASN A 183 -6.96 -1.33 27.81
CA ASN A 183 -8.00 -2.19 27.24
C ASN A 183 -7.64 -2.68 25.82
N THR A 184 -6.41 -3.17 25.63
CA THR A 184 -5.91 -3.68 24.34
C THR A 184 -5.92 -5.21 24.30
N ALA A 185 -6.20 -5.81 23.15
CA ALA A 185 -6.32 -7.27 23.02
C ALA A 185 -5.61 -7.81 21.76
N ALA A 186 -4.56 -8.61 21.96
CA ALA A 186 -3.89 -9.36 20.90
C ALA A 186 -4.13 -10.87 21.11
N ALA A 187 -4.92 -11.50 20.24
CA ALA A 187 -5.34 -12.90 20.43
C ALA A 187 -4.79 -13.88 19.38
N GLY A 188 -4.33 -13.38 18.22
CA GLY A 188 -3.72 -14.20 17.18
C GLY A 188 -2.24 -14.50 17.42
N ILE A 189 -1.72 -15.50 16.70
CA ILE A 189 -0.29 -15.83 16.71
C ILE A 189 0.51 -14.65 16.17
N GLY A 190 1.47 -14.15 16.96
CA GLY A 190 2.29 -12.98 16.61
C GLY A 190 1.50 -11.68 16.44
N ALA A 191 0.26 -11.62 16.94
CA ALA A 191 -0.56 -10.41 16.86
C ALA A 191 -0.04 -9.31 17.79
N HIS A 192 -0.25 -8.04 17.41
CA HIS A 192 0.13 -6.87 18.18
C HIS A 192 -1.04 -5.90 18.36
N ALA A 193 -1.30 -5.45 19.59
CA ALA A 193 -2.31 -4.44 19.89
C ALA A 193 -1.78 -3.40 20.88
N GLU A 194 -1.67 -2.13 20.49
CA GLU A 194 -1.18 -1.04 21.35
C GLU A 194 -2.11 0.17 21.40
N GLY A 195 -1.96 1.03 22.42
CA GLY A 195 -2.78 2.23 22.59
C GLY A 195 -4.02 2.05 23.49
N ALA A 196 -5.20 2.45 23.02
CA ALA A 196 -6.44 2.44 23.82
C ALA A 196 -7.61 1.79 23.08
N ASN A 197 -8.22 0.76 23.67
CA ASN A 197 -9.35 0.02 23.08
C ASN A 197 -9.02 -0.61 21.71
N THR A 198 -7.78 -1.08 21.51
CA THR A 198 -7.37 -1.73 20.26
C THR A 198 -7.49 -3.25 20.32
N SER A 199 -7.73 -3.88 19.16
CA SER A 199 -7.99 -5.32 19.08
C SER A 199 -7.41 -5.96 17.81
N ALA A 200 -6.55 -6.95 17.98
CA ALA A 200 -5.93 -7.77 16.94
C ALA A 200 -6.19 -9.28 17.21
N PRO A 201 -7.39 -9.80 16.88
CA PRO A 201 -7.78 -11.17 17.25
C PRO A 201 -7.20 -12.28 16.38
N THR A 202 -6.61 -11.95 15.23
CA THR A 202 -6.18 -12.90 14.19
C THR A 202 -4.66 -12.92 14.00
N ASP A 203 -4.14 -14.00 13.40
CA ASP A 203 -2.70 -14.20 13.24
C ASP A 203 -2.02 -13.07 12.46
N GLY A 204 -0.92 -12.57 13.02
CA GLY A 204 -0.12 -11.48 12.45
C GLY A 204 -0.86 -10.14 12.32
N ALA A 205 -2.03 -9.97 12.92
CA ALA A 205 -2.76 -8.71 12.88
C ALA A 205 -2.10 -7.65 13.78
N HIS A 206 -2.17 -6.40 13.37
CA HIS A 206 -1.63 -5.25 14.11
C HIS A 206 -2.70 -4.17 14.29
N ALA A 207 -2.96 -3.73 15.53
CA ALA A 207 -3.89 -2.64 15.82
C ALA A 207 -3.27 -1.62 16.77
N GLU A 208 -3.23 -0.34 16.39
CA GLU A 208 -2.64 0.74 17.19
C GLU A 208 -3.48 2.02 17.21
N GLY A 209 -3.24 2.90 18.20
CA GLY A 209 -3.98 4.15 18.38
C GLY A 209 -5.18 4.05 19.33
N ILE A 210 -6.33 4.61 18.95
CA ILE A 210 -7.57 4.63 19.75
C ILE A 210 -8.68 3.92 18.99
N GLY A 211 -9.17 2.78 19.49
CA GLY A 211 -10.30 2.07 18.88
C GLY A 211 -9.98 1.34 17.57
N GLY A 212 -8.69 1.12 17.27
CA GLY A 212 -8.24 0.35 16.10
C GLY A 212 -8.62 -1.14 16.20
N VAL A 213 -9.17 -1.71 15.13
CA VAL A 213 -9.57 -3.13 15.08
C VAL A 213 -8.99 -3.77 13.82
N ALA A 214 -8.06 -4.71 13.98
CA ALA A 214 -7.46 -5.48 12.89
C ALA A 214 -7.90 -6.95 12.99
N SER A 215 -9.07 -7.28 12.44
CA SER A 215 -9.69 -8.61 12.56
C SER A 215 -9.43 -9.55 11.38
N GLY A 216 -8.72 -9.08 10.35
CA GLY A 216 -8.23 -9.93 9.26
C GLY A 216 -6.87 -10.55 9.58
N GLN A 217 -6.56 -11.72 9.03
CA GLN A 217 -5.19 -12.26 9.13
C GLN A 217 -4.20 -11.29 8.48
N SER A 218 -3.06 -11.03 9.12
CA SER A 218 -2.04 -10.07 8.65
C SER A 218 -2.59 -8.67 8.34
N SER A 219 -3.73 -8.28 8.91
CA SER A 219 -4.32 -6.95 8.72
C SER A 219 -3.70 -5.91 9.63
N HIS A 220 -3.78 -4.63 9.25
CA HIS A 220 -3.23 -3.51 10.00
C HIS A 220 -4.26 -2.40 10.18
N ALA A 221 -4.48 -1.92 11.40
CA ALA A 221 -5.36 -0.80 11.71
C ALA A 221 -4.66 0.23 12.63
N GLU A 222 -4.42 1.45 12.15
CA GLU A 222 -3.71 2.52 12.89
C GLU A 222 -4.53 3.82 12.95
N GLY A 223 -4.58 4.49 14.10
CA GLY A 223 -5.19 5.83 14.23
C GLY A 223 -6.39 5.91 15.16
N ASP A 224 -7.43 6.67 14.80
CA ASP A 224 -8.63 6.94 15.62
C ASP A 224 -9.88 6.27 15.01
N ASN A 225 -10.35 5.18 15.62
CA ASN A 225 -11.48 4.36 15.17
C ASN A 225 -11.28 3.79 13.75
N THR A 226 -10.18 3.09 13.51
CA THR A 226 -9.89 2.42 12.24
C THR A 226 -10.23 0.93 12.29
N THR A 227 -10.59 0.33 11.16
CA THR A 227 -11.03 -1.07 11.12
C THR A 227 -10.56 -1.77 9.85
N ALA A 228 -9.72 -2.80 10.00
CA ALA A 228 -9.23 -3.65 8.91
C ALA A 228 -9.75 -5.09 9.13
N THR A 229 -10.65 -5.60 8.28
CA THR A 229 -11.39 -6.85 8.58
C THR A 229 -11.02 -8.07 7.76
N ASP A 230 -10.40 -7.90 6.60
CA ASP A 230 -10.08 -9.01 5.69
C ASP A 230 -8.56 -9.27 5.62
N LEU A 231 -8.17 -10.39 5.04
CA LEU A 231 -6.78 -10.81 4.90
C LEU A 231 -5.92 -9.69 4.26
N GLY A 232 -4.86 -9.28 4.95
CA GLY A 232 -3.92 -8.25 4.49
C GLY A 232 -4.53 -6.86 4.27
N SER A 233 -5.74 -6.58 4.79
CA SER A 233 -6.34 -5.25 4.71
C SER A 233 -5.60 -4.24 5.60
N HIS A 234 -5.57 -2.97 5.19
CA HIS A 234 -4.88 -1.90 5.89
C HIS A 234 -5.77 -0.65 6.03
N SER A 235 -6.00 -0.19 7.26
CA SER A 235 -6.83 0.97 7.57
C SER A 235 -6.06 1.97 8.43
N GLU A 236 -5.88 3.21 7.95
CA GLU A 236 -5.17 4.26 8.70
C GLU A 236 -5.97 5.57 8.78
N GLY A 237 -5.71 6.41 9.79
CA GLY A 237 -6.34 7.74 9.92
C GLY A 237 -7.49 7.78 10.93
N ARG A 238 -8.62 8.41 10.58
CA ARG A 238 -9.77 8.66 11.47
C ARG A 238 -11.08 8.14 10.87
N TYR A 239 -11.77 7.24 11.57
CA TYR A 239 -13.01 6.61 11.12
C TYR A 239 -12.88 5.93 9.74
N THR A 240 -11.80 5.19 9.52
CA THR A 240 -11.56 4.50 8.25
C THR A 240 -11.89 3.01 8.35
N THR A 241 -12.26 2.38 7.24
CA THR A 241 -12.56 0.94 7.19
C THR A 241 -12.03 0.30 5.91
N ALA A 242 -11.11 -0.64 6.05
CA ALA A 242 -10.64 -1.51 4.97
C ALA A 242 -11.23 -2.92 5.16
N ALA A 243 -12.29 -3.23 4.42
CA ALA A 243 -13.09 -4.44 4.59
C ALA A 243 -12.91 -5.51 3.51
N GLY A 244 -12.17 -5.22 2.44
CA GLY A 244 -11.86 -6.20 1.38
C GLY A 244 -10.46 -6.77 1.47
N LEU A 245 -10.27 -7.97 0.90
CA LEU A 245 -8.96 -8.63 0.74
C LEU A 245 -7.92 -7.66 0.20
N ALA A 246 -6.81 -7.49 0.93
CA ALA A 246 -5.70 -6.61 0.58
C ALA A 246 -6.14 -5.18 0.17
N SER A 247 -7.24 -4.69 0.75
CA SER A 247 -7.75 -3.34 0.53
C SER A 247 -7.05 -2.31 1.43
N HIS A 248 -7.03 -1.05 1.00
CA HIS A 248 -6.46 0.06 1.77
C HIS A 248 -7.47 1.19 1.93
N ALA A 249 -7.60 1.72 3.16
CA ALA A 249 -8.43 2.89 3.47
C ALA A 249 -7.65 3.88 4.35
N GLN A 250 -7.51 5.14 3.92
CA GLN A 250 -6.74 6.15 4.64
C GLN A 250 -7.46 7.49 4.81
N ASN A 251 -6.89 8.39 5.61
CA ASN A 251 -7.40 9.73 5.95
C ASN A 251 -8.67 9.75 6.83
N GLY A 252 -9.84 10.17 6.32
CA GLY A 252 -10.99 10.53 7.17
C GLY A 252 -12.33 10.02 6.66
N TYR A 253 -13.04 9.21 7.44
CA TYR A 253 -14.37 8.67 7.08
C TYR A 253 -14.37 7.87 5.77
N THR A 254 -13.27 7.23 5.41
CA THR A 254 -13.12 6.50 4.14
C THR A 254 -13.42 5.02 4.30
N GLN A 255 -13.94 4.40 3.24
CA GLN A 255 -14.27 2.98 3.24
C GLN A 255 -13.76 2.31 1.96
N SER A 256 -12.97 1.26 2.11
CA SER A 256 -12.53 0.39 1.02
C SER A 256 -13.11 -1.01 1.25
N SER A 257 -14.13 -1.39 0.49
CA SER A 257 -14.99 -2.53 0.82
C SER A 257 -14.90 -3.72 -0.14
N SER A 258 -14.02 -3.66 -1.15
CA SER A 258 -13.86 -4.71 -2.16
C SER A 258 -12.42 -5.20 -2.23
N GLN A 259 -12.19 -6.34 -2.89
CA GLN A 259 -10.84 -6.88 -3.03
C GLN A 259 -9.95 -5.90 -3.80
N TYR A 260 -8.73 -5.66 -3.29
CA TYR A 260 -7.72 -4.79 -3.88
C TYR A 260 -8.17 -3.34 -4.10
N SER A 261 -9.23 -2.89 -3.43
CA SER A 261 -9.71 -1.51 -3.56
C SER A 261 -8.90 -0.55 -2.70
N HIS A 262 -8.82 0.71 -3.13
CA HIS A 262 -8.18 1.81 -2.40
C HIS A 262 -9.15 2.97 -2.20
N ALA A 263 -9.25 3.52 -0.99
CA ALA A 263 -10.02 4.71 -0.67
C ALA A 263 -9.21 5.73 0.15
N GLU A 264 -9.12 6.97 -0.31
CA GLU A 264 -8.43 8.06 0.40
C GLU A 264 -9.20 9.38 0.37
N GLY A 265 -8.77 10.37 1.17
CA GLY A 265 -9.45 11.67 1.29
C GLY A 265 -10.51 11.74 2.40
N ILE A 266 -11.67 12.37 2.12
CA ILE A 266 -12.72 12.62 3.12
C ILE A 266 -14.06 12.04 2.67
N SER A 267 -14.62 11.10 3.44
CA SER A 267 -15.92 10.48 3.14
C SER A 267 -15.98 9.83 1.76
N THR A 268 -14.91 9.17 1.33
CA THR A 268 -14.86 8.45 0.05
C THR A 268 -15.15 6.96 0.24
N THR A 269 -15.64 6.31 -0.82
CA THR A 269 -15.97 4.88 -0.78
C THR A 269 -15.47 4.18 -2.03
N SER A 270 -14.54 3.24 -1.88
CA SER A 270 -14.10 2.36 -2.97
C SER A 270 -14.74 0.99 -2.77
N SER A 271 -15.82 0.73 -3.50
CA SER A 271 -16.64 -0.49 -3.37
C SER A 271 -16.60 -1.42 -4.57
N GLY A 272 -15.87 -1.08 -5.64
CA GLY A 272 -15.60 -1.98 -6.76
C GLY A 272 -14.31 -2.79 -6.56
N PRO A 273 -14.22 -4.03 -7.06
CA PRO A 273 -12.95 -4.76 -7.07
C PRO A 273 -11.88 -4.00 -7.86
N ALA A 274 -10.66 -3.92 -7.32
CA ALA A 274 -9.54 -3.19 -7.90
C ALA A 274 -9.83 -1.70 -8.22
N SER A 275 -10.79 -1.07 -7.54
CA SER A 275 -11.17 0.33 -7.78
C SER A 275 -10.42 1.32 -6.89
N HIS A 276 -10.39 2.59 -7.29
CA HIS A 276 -9.79 3.68 -6.53
C HIS A 276 -10.75 4.88 -6.39
N ALA A 277 -11.02 5.31 -5.16
CA ALA A 277 -11.78 6.53 -4.86
C ALA A 277 -10.94 7.51 -4.02
N GLU A 278 -10.78 8.74 -4.49
CA GLU A 278 -10.08 9.82 -3.79
C GLU A 278 -10.89 11.15 -3.79
N GLY A 279 -10.46 12.13 -2.98
CA GLY A 279 -11.11 13.44 -2.89
C GLY A 279 -12.13 13.56 -1.75
N VAL A 280 -13.30 14.15 -2.01
CA VAL A 280 -14.35 14.36 -1.00
C VAL A 280 -15.69 13.81 -1.47
N GLN A 281 -16.32 12.92 -0.70
CA GLN A 281 -17.67 12.41 -1.02
C GLN A 281 -17.77 11.71 -2.39
N THR A 282 -16.69 11.07 -2.85
CA THR A 282 -16.66 10.29 -4.10
C THR A 282 -16.87 8.80 -3.84
N THR A 283 -17.44 8.07 -4.80
CA THR A 283 -17.54 6.61 -4.71
C THR A 283 -17.39 5.92 -6.05
N THR A 284 -16.75 4.75 -6.06
CA THR A 284 -16.66 3.90 -7.24
C THR A 284 -17.96 3.14 -7.52
N ALA A 285 -18.96 3.26 -6.64
CA ALA A 285 -20.33 2.73 -6.83
C ALA A 285 -20.40 1.24 -7.23
N GLY A 286 -19.41 0.44 -6.80
CA GLY A 286 -19.30 -0.98 -7.11
C GLY A 286 -18.66 -1.30 -8.47
N PHE A 287 -18.33 -0.28 -9.27
CA PHE A 287 -17.71 -0.47 -10.57
C PHE A 287 -16.26 -0.94 -10.44
N GLN A 288 -16.00 -2.12 -10.99
CA GLN A 288 -14.70 -2.78 -11.00
C GLN A 288 -13.67 -1.94 -11.76
N GLY A 289 -12.48 -1.77 -11.20
CA GLY A 289 -11.38 -1.03 -11.85
C GLY A 289 -11.69 0.45 -12.13
N ALA A 290 -12.76 1.00 -11.57
CA ALA A 290 -13.09 2.41 -11.74
C ALA A 290 -12.13 3.29 -10.92
N HIS A 291 -11.81 4.46 -11.47
CA HIS A 291 -11.05 5.50 -10.78
C HIS A 291 -11.88 6.77 -10.71
N ILE A 292 -12.09 7.32 -9.51
CA ILE A 292 -12.82 8.57 -9.33
C ILE A 292 -12.11 9.51 -8.35
N MET A 293 -12.03 10.78 -8.72
CA MET A 293 -11.47 11.85 -7.90
C MET A 293 -12.37 13.09 -7.90
N GLY A 294 -12.09 14.08 -7.04
CA GLY A 294 -12.80 15.37 -7.02
C GLY A 294 -13.77 15.48 -5.85
N THR A 295 -14.93 16.09 -6.06
CA THR A 295 -15.91 16.32 -4.97
C THR A 295 -17.32 15.88 -5.36
N TYR A 296 -18.00 15.13 -4.50
CA TYR A 296 -19.40 14.69 -4.62
C TYR A 296 -19.75 14.06 -5.98
N GLY A 297 -19.29 12.82 -6.24
CA GLY A 297 -19.61 12.13 -7.49
C GLY A 297 -19.51 10.61 -7.41
N ASP A 298 -20.21 9.96 -8.34
CA ASP A 298 -20.30 8.50 -8.46
C ASP A 298 -19.64 8.07 -9.78
N ALA A 299 -18.86 7.00 -9.75
CA ALA A 299 -18.43 6.34 -10.98
C ALA A 299 -19.65 5.73 -11.70
N GLU A 300 -19.57 5.58 -13.02
CA GLU A 300 -20.71 5.14 -13.84
C GLU A 300 -20.41 3.89 -14.70
N MET A 301 -19.17 3.39 -14.69
CA MET A 301 -18.74 2.30 -15.57
C MET A 301 -17.47 1.61 -15.05
N ASN A 302 -17.38 0.30 -15.25
CA ASN A 302 -16.16 -0.48 -14.98
C ASN A 302 -14.97 0.04 -15.81
N PHE A 303 -13.77 -0.09 -15.27
CA PHE A 303 -12.48 0.18 -15.94
C PHE A 303 -12.42 1.55 -16.62
N SER A 304 -13.04 2.55 -16.01
CA SER A 304 -13.20 3.91 -16.55
C SER A 304 -12.77 4.96 -15.54
N TRP A 305 -12.49 6.18 -16.02
CA TRP A 305 -11.99 7.29 -15.21
C TRP A 305 -13.03 8.42 -15.11
N PHE A 306 -13.16 9.00 -13.92
CA PHE A 306 -14.19 9.99 -13.59
C PHE A 306 -13.61 11.16 -12.78
N LEU A 307 -13.98 12.39 -13.16
CA LEU A 307 -13.73 13.62 -12.40
C LEU A 307 -15.04 14.15 -11.83
N ALA A 308 -15.21 14.03 -10.52
CA ALA A 308 -16.38 14.51 -9.79
C ALA A 308 -16.33 16.03 -9.52
N ASN A 309 -17.46 16.69 -9.70
CA ASN A 309 -17.65 18.11 -9.42
C ASN A 309 -19.11 18.42 -9.01
N GLY A 310 -19.62 17.69 -8.03
CA GLY A 310 -20.90 17.95 -7.40
C GLY A 310 -20.80 18.79 -6.14
N SER A 311 -21.95 19.00 -5.48
CA SER A 311 -22.07 19.70 -4.20
C SER A 311 -23.21 19.12 -3.35
N GLY A 312 -22.89 18.59 -2.17
CA GLY A 312 -23.89 18.07 -1.24
C GLY A 312 -24.72 16.95 -1.87
N SER A 313 -26.04 17.13 -1.94
CA SER A 313 -26.94 16.18 -2.62
C SER A 313 -26.89 16.25 -4.14
N ALA A 314 -26.33 17.32 -4.72
CA ALA A 314 -26.19 17.49 -6.16
C ALA A 314 -24.87 16.86 -6.64
N ARG A 315 -24.82 15.53 -6.62
CA ARG A 315 -23.66 14.76 -7.11
C ARG A 315 -23.51 14.92 -8.62
N GLY A 316 -22.29 14.89 -9.14
CA GLY A 316 -22.07 15.04 -10.58
C GLY A 316 -20.62 14.90 -11.02
N LEU A 317 -20.43 14.77 -12.33
CA LEU A 317 -19.13 14.63 -12.98
C LEU A 317 -18.87 15.85 -13.87
N ALA A 318 -17.65 16.40 -13.82
CA ALA A 318 -17.19 17.41 -14.77
C ALA A 318 -16.61 16.80 -16.05
N ALA A 319 -16.04 15.60 -15.95
CA ALA A 319 -15.46 14.88 -17.07
C ALA A 319 -15.40 13.36 -16.81
N LYS A 320 -15.39 12.57 -17.88
CA LYS A 320 -15.14 11.12 -17.82
C LYS A 320 -14.49 10.60 -19.10
N ILE A 321 -13.69 9.54 -18.95
CA ILE A 321 -13.11 8.77 -20.05
C ILE A 321 -13.51 7.31 -19.84
N LEU A 322 -14.20 6.74 -20.81
CA LEU A 322 -14.82 5.41 -20.71
C LEU A 322 -13.97 4.34 -21.39
N THR A 323 -14.10 3.10 -20.93
CA THR A 323 -13.47 1.93 -21.57
C THR A 323 -13.90 1.72 -23.02
N THR A 324 -15.00 2.35 -23.46
CA THR A 324 -15.47 2.33 -24.86
C THR A 324 -14.59 3.18 -25.79
N GLY A 325 -13.75 4.06 -25.23
CA GLY A 325 -12.94 5.05 -25.95
C GLY A 325 -13.61 6.44 -26.02
N GLU A 326 -14.80 6.60 -25.48
CA GLU A 326 -15.51 7.88 -25.43
C GLU A 326 -15.02 8.75 -24.27
N ALA A 327 -14.94 10.05 -24.52
CA ALA A 327 -14.61 11.06 -23.51
C ALA A 327 -15.68 12.15 -23.50
N TYR A 328 -16.08 12.59 -22.31
CA TYR A 328 -17.09 13.62 -22.10
C TYR A 328 -16.55 14.69 -21.16
N ILE A 329 -16.88 15.95 -21.45
CA ILE A 329 -16.54 17.11 -20.63
C ILE A 329 -17.66 18.15 -20.72
N ASP A 330 -18.05 18.74 -19.59
CA ASP A 330 -19.20 19.67 -19.53
C ASP A 330 -18.96 21.04 -20.17
N GLN A 331 -17.70 21.47 -20.27
CA GLN A 331 -17.33 22.81 -20.74
C GLN A 331 -16.51 22.74 -22.02
N ASN A 332 -15.21 22.99 -21.94
CA ASN A 332 -14.34 23.08 -23.11
C ASN A 332 -13.03 22.32 -22.92
N TRP A 333 -12.53 21.81 -24.05
CA TRP A 333 -11.13 21.40 -24.17
C TRP A 333 -10.35 22.54 -24.82
N ASN A 334 -9.46 23.17 -24.06
CA ASN A 334 -8.68 24.31 -24.54
C ASN A 334 -7.36 23.83 -25.15
N GLY A 335 -7.34 23.63 -26.46
CA GLY A 335 -6.13 23.33 -27.23
C GLY A 335 -5.35 24.59 -27.67
N GLY A 336 -4.08 24.41 -28.05
CA GLY A 336 -3.22 25.50 -28.55
C GLY A 336 -3.31 25.77 -30.05
N GLY A 337 -3.79 24.80 -30.84
CA GLY A 337 -3.97 24.94 -32.29
C GLY A 337 -5.19 25.77 -32.68
N ALA A 338 -5.19 26.34 -33.88
CA ALA A 338 -6.18 27.35 -34.29
C ALA A 338 -7.15 26.88 -35.39
N ASP A 339 -7.05 25.63 -35.79
CA ASP A 339 -7.80 25.00 -36.86
C ASP A 339 -8.32 23.61 -36.49
N TYR A 340 -9.42 23.22 -37.15
CA TYR A 340 -9.88 21.85 -37.23
C TYR A 340 -9.31 21.24 -38.51
N ALA A 341 -8.61 20.11 -38.37
CA ALA A 341 -8.03 19.38 -39.48
C ALA A 341 -8.45 17.92 -39.46
N GLU A 342 -8.39 17.28 -40.61
CA GLU A 342 -8.48 15.82 -40.75
C GLU A 342 -7.26 15.30 -41.49
N MET A 343 -6.86 14.06 -41.20
CA MET A 343 -5.79 13.39 -41.95
C MET A 343 -6.31 12.87 -43.29
N PHE A 344 -5.60 13.19 -44.36
CA PHE A 344 -5.80 12.69 -45.71
C PHE A 344 -4.54 12.04 -46.25
N GLU A 345 -4.68 11.04 -47.13
CA GLU A 345 -3.55 10.41 -47.80
C GLU A 345 -3.18 11.17 -49.08
N SER A 346 -1.89 11.38 -49.33
CA SER A 346 -1.37 11.96 -50.57
C SER A 346 -1.45 10.97 -51.75
N ALA A 347 -1.87 11.43 -52.92
CA ALA A 347 -2.04 10.57 -54.10
C ALA A 347 -0.74 9.91 -54.59
N ASP A 348 0.40 10.59 -54.43
CA ASP A 348 1.73 10.10 -54.83
C ASP A 348 2.49 9.40 -53.70
N GLY A 349 1.89 9.28 -52.51
CA GLY A 349 2.52 8.71 -51.32
C GLY A 349 3.61 9.61 -50.69
N ALA A 350 3.72 10.88 -51.08
CA ALA A 350 4.69 11.81 -50.57
C ALA A 350 4.10 12.80 -49.55
N GLU A 351 4.94 13.27 -48.64
CA GLU A 351 4.55 14.33 -47.71
C GLU A 351 4.28 15.64 -48.46
N ILE A 352 3.17 16.29 -48.12
CA ILE A 352 2.87 17.66 -48.54
C ILE A 352 3.11 18.60 -47.37
N GLU A 353 4.19 19.36 -47.46
CA GLU A 353 4.60 20.32 -46.43
C GLU A 353 3.48 21.31 -46.04
N PRO A 354 3.46 21.83 -44.80
CA PRO A 354 2.44 22.76 -44.35
C PRO A 354 2.33 24.04 -45.18
N GLY A 355 1.11 24.56 -45.26
CA GLY A 355 0.74 25.84 -45.86
C GLY A 355 0.44 25.82 -47.35
N TYR A 356 0.32 24.65 -47.98
CA TYR A 356 -0.19 24.51 -49.35
C TYR A 356 -1.70 24.34 -49.34
N PHE A 357 -2.38 24.96 -50.30
CA PHE A 357 -3.75 24.60 -50.62
C PHE A 357 -3.75 23.24 -51.35
N VAL A 358 -4.73 22.41 -51.03
CA VAL A 358 -4.86 21.06 -51.59
C VAL A 358 -6.23 20.85 -52.22
N ALA A 359 -6.27 19.97 -53.22
CA ALA A 359 -7.48 19.47 -53.88
C ALA A 359 -7.57 17.95 -53.67
N LEU A 360 -8.73 17.38 -53.96
CA LEU A 360 -8.86 15.93 -54.12
C LEU A 360 -8.22 15.51 -55.44
N ASP A 361 -7.64 14.32 -55.48
CA ASP A 361 -7.08 13.77 -56.71
C ASP A 361 -8.20 13.36 -57.70
N ASP A 362 -7.94 13.57 -58.99
CA ASP A 362 -8.93 13.30 -60.06
C ASP A 362 -9.04 11.80 -60.40
N GLY A 363 -8.04 10.99 -60.04
CA GLY A 363 -8.04 9.54 -60.24
C GLY A 363 -8.41 8.77 -58.98
N GLU A 364 -7.96 9.26 -57.82
CA GLU A 364 -8.22 8.66 -56.50
C GLU A 364 -8.89 9.69 -55.58
N HIS A 365 -10.19 9.90 -55.78
CA HIS A 365 -11.02 10.97 -55.17
C HIS A 365 -11.09 11.04 -53.62
N GLU A 366 -10.40 10.16 -52.90
CA GLU A 366 -10.25 10.20 -51.44
C GLU A 366 -8.85 10.67 -50.99
N LYS A 367 -7.92 10.80 -51.94
CA LYS A 367 -6.55 11.27 -51.73
C LYS A 367 -6.38 12.71 -52.14
N ILE A 368 -5.32 13.33 -51.66
CA ILE A 368 -5.02 14.74 -51.87
C ILE A 368 -3.81 14.96 -52.77
N LYS A 369 -3.84 16.09 -53.48
CA LYS A 369 -2.71 16.68 -54.21
C LYS A 369 -2.63 18.17 -53.93
N VAL A 370 -1.47 18.78 -54.22
CA VAL A 370 -1.34 20.24 -54.20
C VAL A 370 -2.29 20.83 -55.25
N PHE A 371 -3.09 21.83 -54.84
CA PHE A 371 -4.08 22.49 -55.69
C PHE A 371 -3.43 23.19 -56.88
N ASN A 372 -4.03 23.08 -58.07
CA ASN A 372 -3.65 23.78 -59.28
C ASN A 372 -4.86 24.48 -59.92
N ALA A 373 -4.87 25.82 -59.86
CA ALA A 373 -5.95 26.66 -60.38
C ALA A 373 -6.28 26.50 -61.87
N SER A 374 -5.40 25.89 -62.68
CA SER A 374 -5.67 25.63 -64.10
C SER A 374 -6.57 24.42 -64.34
N VAL A 375 -6.66 23.50 -63.38
CA VAL A 375 -7.34 22.21 -63.55
C VAL A 375 -8.32 21.89 -62.42
N ASP A 376 -8.05 22.38 -61.21
CA ASP A 376 -8.88 22.11 -60.04
C ASP A 376 -9.90 23.23 -59.83
N ASP A 377 -11.16 22.86 -59.57
CA ASP A 377 -12.26 23.78 -59.29
C ASP A 377 -12.64 23.84 -57.80
N TYR A 378 -12.14 22.89 -57.00
CA TYR A 378 -12.46 22.75 -55.58
C TYR A 378 -11.19 22.74 -54.72
N VAL A 379 -11.16 23.67 -53.76
CA VAL A 379 -10.12 23.72 -52.72
C VAL A 379 -10.63 22.93 -51.51
N LEU A 380 -10.02 21.80 -51.22
CA LEU A 380 -10.37 20.97 -50.07
C LEU A 380 -10.01 21.65 -48.75
N GLY A 381 -8.78 22.19 -48.67
CA GLY A 381 -8.21 22.67 -47.42
C GLY A 381 -6.79 23.20 -47.59
N VAL A 382 -6.12 23.41 -46.46
CA VAL A 382 -4.72 23.79 -46.40
C VAL A 382 -3.96 22.82 -45.52
N THR A 383 -2.80 22.33 -45.95
CA THR A 383 -1.94 21.48 -45.12
C THR A 383 -1.57 22.19 -43.81
N SER A 384 -1.96 21.60 -42.67
CA SER A 384 -1.85 22.20 -41.34
C SER A 384 -0.64 21.67 -40.59
N ALA A 385 0.04 22.56 -39.87
CA ALA A 385 1.20 22.20 -39.04
C ALA A 385 0.85 21.92 -37.57
N ALA A 386 -0.25 22.49 -37.07
CA ALA A 386 -0.55 22.52 -35.64
C ALA A 386 -2.07 22.61 -35.38
N PRO A 387 -2.84 21.59 -35.79
CA PRO A 387 -4.29 21.58 -35.61
C PRO A 387 -4.66 21.59 -34.12
N GLY A 388 -5.74 22.30 -33.79
CA GLY A 388 -6.33 22.28 -32.44
C GLY A 388 -7.10 20.99 -32.18
N PHE A 389 -7.70 20.45 -33.23
CA PHE A 389 -8.34 19.14 -33.27
C PHE A 389 -7.94 18.45 -34.57
N LEU A 390 -7.49 17.20 -34.47
CA LEU A 390 -7.11 16.38 -35.61
C LEU A 390 -8.02 15.15 -35.69
N GLY A 391 -8.93 15.18 -36.65
CA GLY A 391 -9.76 14.04 -37.01
C GLY A 391 -9.00 13.01 -37.83
N ASN A 392 -9.53 11.79 -37.87
CA ASN A 392 -9.02 10.69 -38.69
C ASN A 392 -7.54 10.31 -38.46
N ALA A 393 -6.94 10.63 -37.31
CA ALA A 393 -5.50 10.39 -37.08
C ALA A 393 -5.12 8.92 -36.84
N GLY A 394 -6.04 8.09 -36.36
CA GLY A 394 -5.75 6.68 -36.08
C GLY A 394 -4.70 6.44 -34.98
N GLU A 395 -4.48 7.37 -34.06
CA GLU A 395 -3.35 7.33 -33.11
C GLU A 395 -3.20 6.05 -32.27
N LEU A 396 -4.32 5.41 -31.93
CA LEU A 396 -4.32 4.30 -30.96
C LEU A 396 -4.30 2.93 -31.62
N ARG A 397 -4.68 2.83 -32.89
CA ARG A 397 -4.86 1.55 -33.59
C ARG A 397 -5.12 1.75 -35.09
N TRP A 398 -4.91 0.68 -35.85
CA TRP A 398 -5.43 0.58 -37.20
C TRP A 398 -6.95 0.82 -37.22
N GLU A 399 -7.40 1.63 -38.17
CA GLU A 399 -8.79 2.07 -38.25
C GLU A 399 -9.76 0.91 -38.40
N GLY A 400 -9.38 -0.09 -39.21
CA GLY A 400 -10.19 -1.27 -39.49
C GLY A 400 -10.11 -2.35 -38.42
N LYS A 401 -9.47 -2.10 -37.27
CA LYS A 401 -9.29 -3.12 -36.21
C LYS A 401 -10.62 -3.67 -35.70
N TYR A 402 -11.66 -2.85 -35.65
CA TYR A 402 -12.98 -3.25 -35.15
C TYR A 402 -14.03 -3.20 -36.23
N LEU A 403 -14.98 -4.12 -36.15
CA LEU A 403 -16.12 -4.17 -37.05
C LEU A 403 -17.01 -2.94 -36.82
N THR A 404 -17.38 -2.28 -37.90
CA THR A 404 -18.30 -1.16 -37.89
C THR A 404 -19.60 -1.51 -38.61
N ASP A 405 -20.68 -0.80 -38.30
CA ASP A 405 -21.89 -0.84 -39.12
C ASP A 405 -21.75 0.01 -40.40
N GLN A 406 -22.79 0.05 -41.23
CA GLN A 406 -22.80 0.80 -42.49
C GLN A 406 -22.61 2.32 -42.33
N TRP A 407 -22.63 2.85 -41.10
CA TRP A 407 -22.43 4.27 -40.79
C TRP A 407 -21.11 4.54 -40.07
N GLY A 408 -20.23 3.52 -39.94
CA GLY A 408 -18.93 3.66 -39.28
C GLY A 408 -18.97 3.53 -37.76
N ARG A 409 -20.12 3.18 -37.16
CA ARG A 409 -20.21 2.99 -35.70
C ARG A 409 -19.64 1.64 -35.32
N ILE A 410 -18.74 1.62 -34.33
CA ILE A 410 -18.14 0.38 -33.82
C ILE A 410 -19.25 -0.50 -33.24
N GLN A 411 -19.23 -1.78 -33.61
CA GLN A 411 -20.12 -2.77 -33.03
C GLN A 411 -19.50 -3.32 -31.75
N TYR A 412 -20.32 -3.44 -30.71
CA TYR A 412 -19.93 -3.96 -29.42
C TYR A 412 -20.70 -5.25 -29.12
N GLN A 413 -20.05 -6.14 -28.40
CA GLN A 413 -20.65 -7.37 -27.87
C GLN A 413 -20.33 -7.50 -26.39
N GLU A 414 -21.22 -8.16 -25.64
CA GLU A 414 -20.87 -8.65 -24.32
C GLU A 414 -19.95 -9.87 -24.49
N THR A 415 -18.81 -9.83 -23.83
CA THR A 415 -17.84 -10.92 -23.82
C THR A 415 -17.67 -11.40 -22.39
N GLU A 416 -17.81 -12.71 -22.17
CA GLU A 416 -17.40 -13.31 -20.90
C GLU A 416 -15.88 -13.31 -20.81
N ILE A 417 -15.36 -12.63 -19.80
CA ILE A 417 -13.96 -12.65 -19.43
C ILE A 417 -13.81 -13.76 -18.39
N PRO A 418 -12.95 -14.77 -18.62
CA PRO A 418 -12.74 -15.84 -17.65
C PRO A 418 -12.05 -15.32 -16.39
N ASP A 419 -11.99 -16.17 -15.37
CA ASP A 419 -11.23 -15.90 -14.15
C ASP A 419 -9.79 -15.47 -14.50
N LEU A 420 -9.34 -14.35 -13.95
CA LEU A 420 -7.92 -14.03 -13.90
C LEU A 420 -7.30 -14.86 -12.78
N ILE A 421 -6.40 -15.77 -13.12
CA ILE A 421 -5.76 -16.68 -12.17
C ILE A 421 -4.30 -16.29 -12.00
N HIS A 422 -3.83 -16.25 -10.76
CA HIS A 422 -2.42 -16.08 -10.45
C HIS A 422 -1.64 -17.33 -10.87
N GLU A 423 -0.72 -17.19 -11.84
CA GLU A 423 -0.10 -18.32 -12.54
C GLU A 423 0.59 -19.34 -11.62
N SER A 424 1.24 -18.86 -10.54
CA SER A 424 2.01 -19.74 -9.66
C SER A 424 1.21 -20.35 -8.50
N THR A 425 0.07 -19.76 -8.12
CA THR A 425 -0.73 -20.24 -6.97
C THR A 425 -2.07 -20.84 -7.38
N GLY A 426 -2.53 -20.65 -8.62
CA GLY A 426 -3.83 -21.11 -9.08
C GLY A 426 -5.01 -20.37 -8.45
N THR A 427 -4.76 -19.26 -7.74
CA THR A 427 -5.79 -18.48 -7.06
C THR A 427 -6.50 -17.56 -8.05
N VAL A 428 -7.83 -17.50 -8.00
CA VAL A 428 -8.61 -16.52 -8.75
C VAL A 428 -8.36 -15.13 -8.16
N ILE A 429 -7.69 -14.26 -8.92
CA ILE A 429 -7.46 -12.84 -8.62
C ILE A 429 -8.71 -12.03 -8.94
N LEU A 430 -9.33 -12.32 -10.08
CA LEU A 430 -10.53 -11.64 -10.54
C LEU A 430 -11.52 -12.68 -11.06
N PRO A 431 -12.73 -12.78 -10.50
CA PRO A 431 -13.71 -13.72 -10.99
C PRO A 431 -14.18 -13.34 -12.40
N ALA A 432 -14.65 -14.36 -13.12
CA ALA A 432 -15.22 -14.22 -14.43
C ALA A 432 -16.36 -13.21 -14.40
N HIS A 433 -16.39 -12.34 -15.40
CA HIS A 433 -17.37 -11.27 -15.51
C HIS A 433 -17.64 -10.94 -16.98
N THR A 434 -18.77 -10.31 -17.24
CA THR A 434 -19.11 -9.83 -18.57
C THR A 434 -18.54 -8.43 -18.79
N GLN A 435 -17.90 -8.21 -19.93
CA GLN A 435 -17.41 -6.90 -20.35
C GLN A 435 -17.90 -6.58 -21.75
N THR A 436 -18.42 -5.37 -21.95
CA THR A 436 -18.71 -4.85 -23.29
C THR A 436 -17.40 -4.55 -24.00
N ARG A 437 -17.16 -5.24 -25.12
CA ARG A 437 -15.94 -5.07 -25.92
C ARG A 437 -16.28 -4.83 -27.38
N PRO A 438 -15.45 -4.06 -28.11
CA PRO A 438 -15.61 -3.89 -29.54
C PRO A 438 -15.32 -5.23 -30.26
N VAL A 439 -16.12 -5.52 -31.29
CA VAL A 439 -15.97 -6.74 -32.10
C VAL A 439 -14.74 -6.58 -33.01
N LEU A 440 -13.81 -7.54 -32.97
CA LEU A 440 -12.64 -7.55 -33.86
C LEU A 440 -13.08 -7.77 -35.31
N ASN A 441 -12.49 -7.01 -36.23
CA ASN A 441 -12.63 -7.27 -37.65
C ASN A 441 -11.85 -8.56 -38.00
N PRO A 442 -12.42 -9.55 -38.70
CA PRO A 442 -11.70 -10.74 -39.15
C PRO A 442 -10.47 -10.46 -40.01
N GLU A 443 -10.38 -9.29 -40.64
CA GLU A 443 -9.23 -8.86 -41.44
C GLU A 443 -8.09 -8.29 -40.57
N PHE A 444 -8.32 -8.05 -39.29
CA PHE A 444 -7.29 -7.55 -38.38
C PHE A 444 -6.28 -8.65 -38.04
N ASP A 445 -5.02 -8.41 -38.39
CA ASP A 445 -3.88 -9.23 -37.99
C ASP A 445 -3.16 -8.61 -36.77
N PRO A 446 -3.19 -9.26 -35.59
CA PRO A 446 -2.53 -8.76 -34.39
C PRO A 446 -1.00 -8.78 -34.45
N GLU A 447 -0.40 -9.57 -35.35
CA GLU A 447 1.06 -9.68 -35.48
C GLU A 447 1.66 -8.57 -36.36
N THR A 448 0.83 -7.89 -37.14
CA THR A 448 1.27 -6.76 -37.98
C THR A 448 1.44 -5.50 -37.13
N PRO A 449 2.68 -4.94 -37.01
CA PRO A 449 2.89 -3.71 -36.26
C PRO A 449 2.15 -2.54 -36.90
N TYR A 450 1.41 -1.78 -36.08
CA TYR A 450 0.68 -0.61 -36.55
C TYR A 450 1.50 0.68 -36.37
N LEU A 451 1.63 1.45 -37.46
CA LEU A 451 2.18 2.80 -37.44
C LEU A 451 1.03 3.83 -37.61
N PRO A 452 0.79 4.71 -36.61
CA PRO A 452 -0.21 5.77 -36.72
C PRO A 452 -0.03 6.65 -37.95
N ARG A 453 -1.12 7.26 -38.45
CA ARG A 453 -1.06 8.15 -39.62
C ARG A 453 -0.11 9.34 -39.39
N SER A 454 -0.07 9.89 -38.18
CA SER A 454 0.86 10.98 -37.81
C SER A 454 2.35 10.65 -37.97
N ARG A 455 2.70 9.37 -38.14
CA ARG A 455 4.08 8.90 -38.34
C ARG A 455 4.32 8.37 -39.76
N ARG A 456 3.35 8.53 -40.66
CA ARG A 456 3.40 8.06 -42.04
C ARG A 456 3.45 9.27 -42.98
N PRO A 457 4.50 9.42 -43.79
CA PRO A 457 4.70 10.64 -44.58
C PRO A 457 3.59 10.88 -45.60
N GLU A 458 2.93 9.83 -46.08
CA GLU A 458 1.81 9.94 -47.01
C GLU A 458 0.53 10.48 -46.35
N TRP A 459 0.44 10.57 -45.01
CA TRP A 459 -0.73 11.09 -44.30
C TRP A 459 -0.50 12.51 -43.83
N VAL A 460 -1.27 13.44 -44.41
CA VAL A 460 -1.10 14.87 -44.21
C VAL A 460 -2.30 15.46 -43.45
N PRO A 461 -2.07 16.27 -42.40
CA PRO A 461 -3.15 17.01 -41.75
C PRO A 461 -3.63 18.12 -42.69
N VAL A 462 -4.92 18.14 -43.03
CA VAL A 462 -5.52 19.18 -43.86
C VAL A 462 -6.49 19.99 -43.00
N GLY A 463 -6.15 21.25 -42.75
CA GLY A 463 -7.00 22.21 -42.07
C GLY A 463 -8.20 22.56 -42.93
N LEU A 464 -9.39 22.24 -42.44
CA LEU A 464 -10.68 22.43 -43.10
C LEU A 464 -11.41 23.68 -42.58
N LEU A 465 -11.00 24.19 -41.42
CA LEU A 465 -11.59 25.37 -40.81
C LEU A 465 -10.59 26.02 -39.84
N GLY A 466 -10.50 27.36 -39.85
CA GLY A 466 -9.80 28.09 -38.80
C GLY A 466 -8.73 29.06 -39.31
N LYS A 467 -7.83 29.47 -38.41
CA LYS A 467 -6.77 30.44 -38.73
C LYS A 467 -5.50 29.71 -39.17
N LEU A 468 -5.34 29.56 -40.48
CA LEU A 468 -4.26 28.78 -41.07
C LEU A 468 -3.15 29.69 -41.61
N ARG A 469 -1.91 29.24 -41.46
CA ARG A 469 -0.76 29.85 -42.14
C ARG A 469 -0.64 29.21 -43.51
N VAL A 470 -0.63 30.03 -44.55
CA VAL A 470 -0.46 29.59 -45.94
C VAL A 470 0.80 30.21 -46.51
N ARG A 471 1.42 29.47 -47.43
CA ARG A 471 2.46 30.01 -48.31
C ARG A 471 1.80 31.05 -49.23
N ASP A 472 2.51 32.13 -49.53
CA ASP A 472 2.04 33.17 -50.46
C ASP A 472 3.13 33.60 -51.44
N ASP A 473 2.73 34.08 -52.61
CA ASP A 473 3.62 34.57 -53.68
C ASP A 473 4.12 36.01 -53.45
N GLY A 474 3.79 36.61 -52.30
CA GLY A 474 4.15 37.97 -51.91
C GLY A 474 3.09 39.02 -52.28
N THR A 475 2.06 38.68 -53.05
CA THR A 475 1.03 39.64 -53.48
C THR A 475 -0.07 39.85 -52.46
N CYS A 476 -0.25 38.92 -51.52
CA CYS A 476 -1.33 38.95 -50.53
C CYS A 476 -1.15 40.10 -49.51
N ALA A 477 -2.20 40.89 -49.28
CA ALA A 477 -2.16 42.01 -48.33
C ALA A 477 -3.17 41.81 -47.18
N PRO A 478 -2.80 42.13 -45.91
CA PRO A 478 -3.73 42.10 -44.79
C PRO A 478 -4.99 42.92 -45.06
N GLY A 479 -6.15 42.36 -44.75
CA GLY A 479 -7.45 42.97 -45.05
C GLY A 479 -7.96 42.75 -46.48
N GLY A 480 -7.12 42.23 -47.39
CA GLY A 480 -7.51 41.77 -48.71
C GLY A 480 -7.96 40.31 -48.74
N TYR A 481 -8.08 39.77 -49.94
CA TYR A 481 -8.44 38.38 -50.19
C TYR A 481 -7.36 37.67 -51.01
N CYS A 482 -7.32 36.35 -50.91
CA CYS A 482 -6.46 35.51 -51.73
C CYS A 482 -7.18 34.25 -52.21
N ARG A 483 -6.72 33.72 -53.34
CA ARG A 483 -7.03 32.38 -53.84
C ARG A 483 -5.73 31.62 -54.10
N PRO A 484 -5.74 30.28 -54.10
CA PRO A 484 -4.58 29.52 -54.56
C PRO A 484 -4.34 29.73 -56.05
N ASN A 485 -3.06 29.76 -56.43
CA ASN A 485 -2.62 29.78 -57.82
C ASN A 485 -2.37 28.35 -58.35
N GLU A 486 -1.69 28.25 -59.49
CA GLU A 486 -1.35 26.99 -60.18
C GLU A 486 -0.37 26.09 -59.41
N THR A 487 0.25 26.61 -58.34
CA THR A 487 1.22 25.88 -57.50
C THR A 487 0.73 25.69 -56.06
N GLY A 488 -0.57 25.90 -55.82
CA GLY A 488 -1.19 25.70 -54.50
C GLY A 488 -0.77 26.72 -53.44
N VAL A 489 -0.29 27.89 -53.87
CA VAL A 489 0.18 28.99 -53.02
C VAL A 489 -0.79 30.16 -53.11
N ALA A 490 -0.98 30.90 -52.02
CA ALA A 490 -1.88 32.07 -52.01
C ALA A 490 -1.38 33.18 -52.96
N THR A 491 -2.27 33.67 -53.81
CA THR A 491 -2.10 34.88 -54.61
C THR A 491 -3.26 35.85 -54.37
N SER A 492 -3.00 37.16 -54.48
CA SER A 492 -3.99 38.20 -54.27
C SER A 492 -5.17 38.05 -55.24
N SER A 493 -6.38 38.15 -54.71
CA SER A 493 -7.62 38.06 -55.50
C SER A 493 -8.62 39.11 -55.03
N ALA A 494 -9.63 39.38 -55.87
CA ALA A 494 -10.77 40.21 -55.51
C ALA A 494 -11.69 39.53 -54.47
N ASP A 495 -11.62 38.20 -54.37
CA ASP A 495 -12.45 37.37 -53.51
C ASP A 495 -11.66 36.13 -53.00
N GLY A 496 -12.31 35.25 -52.24
CA GLY A 496 -11.71 34.03 -51.69
C GLY A 496 -11.48 34.11 -50.18
N TYR A 497 -10.29 33.72 -49.73
CA TYR A 497 -9.96 33.63 -48.30
C TYR A 497 -9.46 34.96 -47.77
N ARG A 498 -9.95 35.36 -46.59
CA ARG A 498 -9.57 36.63 -45.98
C ARG A 498 -8.16 36.55 -45.42
N VAL A 499 -7.29 37.46 -45.84
CA VAL A 499 -5.94 37.61 -45.28
C VAL A 499 -6.02 38.40 -43.98
N LEU A 500 -5.66 37.76 -42.87
CA LEU A 500 -5.70 38.35 -41.53
C LEU A 500 -4.45 39.17 -41.24
N LYS A 501 -3.27 38.61 -41.53
CA LYS A 501 -1.97 39.26 -41.35
C LYS A 501 -0.89 38.58 -42.17
N ARG A 502 0.20 39.30 -42.43
CA ARG A 502 1.45 38.72 -42.92
C ARG A 502 2.25 38.16 -41.76
N THR A 503 2.76 36.93 -41.90
CA THR A 503 3.58 36.26 -40.87
C THR A 503 5.02 36.02 -41.33
N GLY A 504 5.31 36.18 -42.62
CA GLY A 504 6.65 36.13 -43.19
C GLY A 504 6.71 36.71 -44.61
N THR A 505 7.87 36.63 -45.25
CA THR A 505 8.10 37.13 -46.61
C THR A 505 7.31 36.39 -47.68
N GLY A 506 7.09 35.08 -47.51
CA GLY A 506 6.22 34.25 -48.36
C GLY A 506 5.19 33.47 -47.54
N GLN A 507 4.69 34.08 -46.45
CA GLN A 507 3.67 33.48 -45.62
C GLN A 507 2.67 34.51 -45.10
N VAL A 508 1.39 34.20 -45.24
CA VAL A 508 0.29 34.94 -44.63
C VAL A 508 -0.57 34.03 -43.77
N MET A 509 -1.31 34.62 -42.85
CA MET A 509 -2.35 33.94 -42.09
C MET A 509 -3.71 34.29 -42.69
N ILE A 510 -4.48 33.26 -43.04
CA ILE A 510 -5.83 33.39 -43.57
C ILE A 510 -6.86 32.88 -42.56
N LEU A 511 -8.11 33.25 -42.77
CA LEU A 511 -9.25 32.55 -42.18
C LEU A 511 -9.86 31.64 -43.24
N PHE A 512 -9.64 30.33 -43.08
CA PHE A 512 -10.22 29.28 -43.91
C PHE A 512 -11.60 28.90 -43.34
N ARG A 513 -12.60 28.77 -44.20
CA ARG A 513 -14.01 28.62 -43.82
C ARG A 513 -14.75 27.71 -44.77
#